data_AF-A0ABD1DPF4-F1
#
_entry.id   AF-A0ABD1DPF4-F1
#
_cell.length_a   1.000
_cell.length_b   1.000
_cell.length_c   1.000
_cell.angle_alpha   90.00
_cell.angle_beta   90.00
_cell.angle_gamma   90.00
#
_symmetry.space_group_name_H-M   'P 1'
#
loop_
_entity.id
_entity.type
_entity.pdbx_description
1 polymer ?
#
loop_
_entity_poly.entity_id
_entity_poly.type
_entity_poly.pdbx_seq_one_letter_code
_entity_poly.pdbx_strand_id
1 'polypeptide(L)'
;MDQCFYCGGKFGLYDTPCHIRAMKSTERQQNILASETKIKIDSCLCDACFRHVDRKANCPSYRKKTEAKSLSLAKMQSSLESGADRQSQYESNQKAGESSGTAQQQPSPQKSETGGQELVDQADANVVQGSCHVANCAANACHTIRRKWLVKMKKTICKILEINLDQSNAAMTLIPICDGHYERISHLMVCAMCQRRLPKNHIYYIVNEIPQLERLIQEQGIAIKLGNSTLVVCKLCRYYANLLLKPPDAKSQKAQFIKNYNR
;
A
#
# COMPACT_ATOMS: atom_id res chain seq x y z
N MET A 1 -1.01 -37.01 5.36
CA MET A 1 -0.18 -36.13 4.50
C MET A 1 -0.58 -34.70 4.84
N ASP A 2 -0.23 -34.26 6.04
CA ASP A 2 -0.79 -33.04 6.63
C ASP A 2 0.26 -31.94 6.66
N GLN A 3 1.04 -31.83 5.59
CA GLN A 3 2.08 -30.82 5.46
C GLN A 3 2.04 -30.16 4.09
N CYS A 4 2.35 -28.87 4.07
CA CYS A 4 2.55 -28.10 2.87
C CYS A 4 3.74 -28.65 2.09
N PHE A 5 3.54 -28.99 0.83
CA PHE A 5 4.60 -29.52 -0.04
C PHE A 5 5.74 -28.50 -0.29
N TYR A 6 5.43 -27.20 -0.24
CA TYR A 6 6.41 -26.14 -0.56
C TYR A 6 7.29 -25.76 0.63
N CYS A 7 6.72 -25.61 1.82
CA CYS A 7 7.47 -25.19 3.01
C CYS A 7 7.70 -26.32 4.04
N GLY A 8 7.11 -27.50 3.83
CA GLY A 8 7.16 -28.60 4.79
C GLY A 8 6.37 -28.36 6.08
N GLY A 9 5.69 -27.21 6.22
CA GLY A 9 4.94 -26.86 7.42
C GLY A 9 3.69 -27.73 7.59
N LYS A 10 3.45 -28.20 8.81
CA LYS A 10 2.27 -29.01 9.15
C LYS A 10 1.01 -28.13 9.14
N PHE A 11 -0.09 -28.64 8.59
CA PHE A 11 -1.39 -27.95 8.64
C PHE A 11 -1.93 -27.98 10.08
N GLY A 12 -2.27 -26.81 10.61
CA GLY A 12 -2.96 -26.72 11.90
C GLY A 12 -4.42 -27.17 11.80
N LEU A 13 -5.06 -27.37 12.95
CA LEU A 13 -6.47 -27.78 13.05
C LEU A 13 -7.44 -26.83 12.32
N TYR A 14 -7.02 -25.57 12.12
CA TYR A 14 -7.79 -24.51 11.46
C TYR A 14 -7.27 -24.14 10.07
N ASP A 15 -6.18 -24.76 9.60
CA ASP A 15 -5.64 -24.48 8.28
C ASP A 15 -6.36 -25.32 7.24
N THR A 16 -6.98 -24.65 6.25
CA THR A 16 -7.54 -25.35 5.09
C THR A 16 -6.45 -25.52 4.03
N PRO A 17 -5.95 -26.75 3.79
CA PRO A 17 -4.93 -26.99 2.78
C PRO A 17 -5.46 -26.66 1.37
N CYS A 18 -4.66 -25.90 0.62
CA CYS A 18 -4.93 -25.58 -0.77
C CYS A 18 -4.44 -26.72 -1.67
N HIS A 19 -5.38 -27.50 -2.19
CA HIS A 19 -5.10 -28.59 -3.12
C HIS A 19 -5.01 -28.04 -4.54
N ILE A 20 -3.87 -28.24 -5.21
CA ILE A 20 -3.68 -27.77 -6.59
C ILE A 20 -4.73 -28.39 -7.54
N ARG A 21 -5.05 -29.68 -7.38
CA ARG A 21 -6.12 -30.38 -8.14
C ARG A 21 -7.51 -29.74 -8.00
N ALA A 22 -7.83 -29.16 -6.84
CA ALA A 22 -9.16 -28.61 -6.54
C ALA A 22 -9.35 -27.15 -7.02
N MET A 23 -8.36 -26.59 -7.73
CA MET A 23 -8.48 -25.25 -8.28
C MET A 23 -9.55 -25.20 -9.38
N LYS A 24 -10.45 -24.22 -9.30
CA LYS A 24 -11.56 -24.04 -10.26
C LYS A 24 -11.10 -23.59 -11.65
N SER A 25 -9.93 -22.94 -11.75
CA SER A 25 -9.39 -22.42 -13.02
C SER A 25 -8.26 -23.33 -13.51
N THR A 26 -8.52 -24.01 -14.61
CA THR A 26 -7.57 -24.92 -15.28
C THR A 26 -6.37 -24.18 -15.86
N GLU A 27 -6.57 -22.98 -16.40
CA GLU A 27 -5.50 -22.13 -16.93
C GLU A 27 -4.49 -21.72 -15.83
N ARG A 28 -5.00 -21.21 -14.69
CA ARG A 28 -4.14 -20.82 -13.56
C ARG A 28 -3.40 -22.01 -12.96
N GLN A 29 -4.04 -23.18 -12.96
CA GLN A 29 -3.45 -24.43 -12.52
C GLN A 29 -2.28 -24.86 -13.41
N GLN A 30 -2.46 -24.84 -14.73
CA GLN A 30 -1.41 -25.20 -15.69
C GLN A 30 -0.22 -24.24 -15.60
N ASN A 31 -0.45 -22.94 -15.46
CA ASN A 31 0.61 -21.95 -15.29
C ASN A 31 1.46 -22.21 -14.03
N ILE A 32 0.82 -22.62 -12.93
CA ILE A 32 1.51 -22.97 -11.68
C ILE A 32 2.38 -24.22 -11.88
N LEU A 33 1.84 -25.27 -12.50
CA LEU A 33 2.56 -26.52 -12.78
C LEU A 33 3.71 -26.31 -13.77
N ALA A 34 3.53 -25.43 -14.76
CA ALA A 34 4.58 -25.08 -15.72
C ALA A 34 5.69 -24.22 -15.11
N SER A 35 5.35 -23.37 -14.13
CA SER A 35 6.32 -22.45 -13.51
C SER A 35 7.20 -23.10 -12.44
N GLU A 36 6.75 -24.17 -11.79
CA GLU A 36 7.47 -24.78 -10.67
C GLU A 36 7.53 -26.31 -10.83
N THR A 37 8.65 -26.81 -11.34
CA THR A 37 8.87 -28.23 -11.66
C THR A 37 8.74 -29.18 -10.46
N LYS A 38 8.84 -28.64 -9.24
CA LYS A 38 8.72 -29.41 -8.01
C LYS A 38 7.28 -29.66 -7.61
N ILE A 39 6.34 -28.81 -8.01
CA ILE A 39 4.93 -28.88 -7.59
C ILE A 39 4.14 -29.73 -8.58
N LYS A 40 3.54 -30.82 -8.10
CA LYS A 40 2.66 -31.70 -8.88
C LYS A 40 1.18 -31.39 -8.64
N ILE A 41 0.31 -31.87 -9.52
CA ILE A 41 -1.16 -31.70 -9.44
C ILE A 41 -1.76 -32.11 -8.09
N ASP A 42 -1.16 -33.09 -7.41
CA ASP A 42 -1.62 -33.63 -6.13
C ASP A 42 -0.95 -32.98 -4.91
N SER A 43 -0.18 -31.92 -5.13
CA SER A 43 0.48 -31.22 -4.02
C SER A 43 -0.52 -30.37 -3.25
N CYS A 44 -0.42 -30.44 -1.91
CA CYS A 44 -1.16 -29.57 -1.00
C CYS A 44 -0.24 -28.45 -0.53
N LEU A 45 -0.72 -27.21 -0.59
CA LEU A 45 0.01 -26.02 -0.14
C LEU A 45 -0.74 -25.31 0.98
N CYS A 46 -0.03 -24.67 1.90
CA CYS A 46 -0.68 -23.72 2.81
C CYS A 46 -1.06 -22.44 2.04
N ASP A 47 -1.97 -21.64 2.59
CA ASP A 47 -2.47 -20.41 1.95
C ASP A 47 -1.33 -19.44 1.56
N ALA A 48 -0.33 -19.29 2.44
CA ALA A 48 0.82 -18.43 2.19
C ALA A 48 1.66 -18.91 0.99
N CYS A 49 1.98 -20.21 0.93
CA CYS A 49 2.76 -20.81 -0.15
C CYS A 49 1.96 -20.83 -1.46
N PHE A 50 0.66 -21.12 -1.40
CA PHE A 50 -0.22 -21.08 -2.56
C PHE A 50 -0.21 -19.68 -3.20
N ARG A 51 -0.44 -18.62 -2.41
CA ARG A 51 -0.41 -17.24 -2.90
C ARG A 51 0.94 -16.84 -3.46
N HIS A 52 2.04 -17.38 -2.94
CA HIS A 52 3.37 -17.13 -3.47
C HIS A 52 3.52 -17.71 -4.88
N VAL A 53 3.23 -19.00 -5.04
CA VAL A 53 3.38 -19.71 -6.31
C VAL A 53 2.40 -19.19 -7.35
N ASP A 54 1.15 -18.92 -6.96
CA ASP A 54 0.14 -18.36 -7.85
C ASP A 54 0.51 -16.97 -8.37
N ARG A 55 1.05 -16.08 -7.50
CA ARG A 55 1.57 -14.78 -7.97
C ARG A 55 2.77 -14.93 -8.90
N LYS A 56 3.65 -15.91 -8.65
CA LYS A 56 4.82 -16.17 -9.49
C LYS A 56 4.42 -16.64 -10.89
N ALA A 57 3.42 -17.51 -10.99
CA ALA A 57 2.95 -18.08 -12.24
C ALA A 57 2.03 -17.15 -13.03
N ASN A 58 1.06 -16.52 -12.35
CA ASN A 58 -0.10 -15.85 -12.99
C ASN A 58 -0.04 -14.31 -12.94
N CYS A 59 0.94 -13.69 -12.28
CA CYS A 59 1.03 -12.22 -12.19
C CYS A 59 2.19 -11.64 -13.03
N PRO A 60 1.91 -10.95 -14.15
CA PRO A 60 2.95 -10.43 -15.04
C PRO A 60 3.85 -9.35 -14.41
N SER A 61 3.37 -8.63 -13.39
CA SER A 61 4.18 -7.65 -12.64
C SER A 61 5.22 -8.30 -11.74
N TYR A 62 4.98 -9.54 -11.28
CA TYR A 62 5.89 -10.30 -10.45
C TYR A 62 7.00 -10.97 -11.27
N ARG A 63 6.70 -11.42 -12.50
CA ARG A 63 7.69 -11.92 -13.46
C ARG A 63 8.76 -10.87 -13.78
N LYS A 64 8.37 -9.65 -14.16
CA LYS A 64 9.31 -8.53 -14.44
C LYS A 64 10.24 -8.21 -13.26
N LYS A 65 9.76 -8.34 -12.01
CA LYS A 65 10.57 -8.08 -10.81
C LYS A 65 11.53 -9.23 -10.47
N THR A 66 11.16 -10.46 -10.78
CA THR A 66 12.01 -11.64 -10.56
C THR A 66 13.09 -11.72 -11.64
N GLU A 67 12.73 -11.46 -12.90
CA GLU A 67 13.67 -11.37 -14.04
C GLU A 67 14.67 -10.22 -13.86
N ALA A 68 14.22 -9.04 -13.43
CA ALA A 68 15.11 -7.93 -13.08
C ALA A 68 16.07 -8.28 -11.92
N LYS A 69 15.64 -9.15 -11.00
CA LYS A 69 16.48 -9.62 -9.88
C LYS A 69 17.50 -10.66 -10.33
N SER A 70 17.14 -11.59 -11.22
CA SER A 70 18.10 -12.53 -11.82
C SER A 70 19.10 -11.84 -12.75
N LEU A 71 18.67 -10.82 -13.50
CA LEU A 71 19.56 -9.96 -14.31
C LEU A 71 20.53 -9.15 -13.42
N SER A 72 20.08 -8.66 -12.26
CA SER A 72 20.95 -7.96 -11.32
C SER A 72 22.00 -8.87 -10.66
N LEU A 73 21.68 -10.16 -10.50
CA LEU A 73 22.61 -11.14 -9.95
C LEU A 73 23.66 -11.56 -10.99
N ALA A 74 23.26 -11.70 -12.26
CA ALA A 74 24.18 -11.95 -13.37
C ALA A 74 25.12 -10.76 -13.65
N LYS A 75 24.65 -9.52 -13.42
CA LYS A 75 25.44 -8.30 -13.65
C LYS A 75 26.54 -8.05 -12.59
N MET A 76 26.51 -8.72 -11.44
CA MET A 76 27.62 -8.67 -10.47
C MET A 76 28.84 -9.51 -10.90
N GLN A 77 28.70 -10.40 -11.88
CA GLN A 77 29.82 -11.23 -12.37
C GLN A 77 30.56 -10.62 -13.57
N SER A 78 30.13 -9.48 -14.13
CA SER A 78 30.73 -8.90 -15.35
C SER A 78 31.24 -7.46 -15.21
N SER A 79 31.53 -6.98 -13.99
CA SER A 79 32.08 -5.63 -13.75
C SER A 79 33.49 -5.70 -13.19
N LEU A 80 34.39 -6.27 -13.98
CA LEU A 80 35.82 -5.97 -14.01
C LEU A 80 36.17 -5.86 -15.49
N GLU A 81 35.81 -4.75 -16.12
CA GLU A 81 36.64 -4.05 -17.11
C GLU A 81 35.91 -2.82 -17.69
N SER A 82 36.62 -1.70 -17.58
CA SER A 82 36.62 -0.56 -18.48
C SER A 82 35.45 0.43 -18.39
N GLY A 83 35.77 1.60 -17.82
CA GLY A 83 34.98 2.82 -17.92
C GLY A 83 35.35 3.66 -19.15
N ALA A 84 34.49 4.64 -19.45
CA ALA A 84 34.81 6.00 -19.87
C ALA A 84 33.54 6.73 -20.34
N ASP A 85 33.24 7.84 -19.66
CA ASP A 85 32.87 9.17 -20.18
C ASP A 85 31.60 9.47 -21.02
N ARG A 86 31.10 10.69 -20.74
CA ARG A 86 30.29 11.65 -21.53
C ARG A 86 28.76 11.57 -21.66
N GLN A 87 28.13 12.49 -20.91
CA GLN A 87 27.37 13.70 -21.33
C GLN A 87 26.14 13.60 -22.27
N SER A 88 25.02 14.08 -21.70
CA SER A 88 23.84 14.79 -22.24
C SER A 88 23.50 14.76 -23.74
N GLN A 89 22.23 14.46 -24.06
CA GLN A 89 21.37 15.33 -24.88
C GLN A 89 19.87 14.95 -24.76
N TYR A 90 19.07 16.00 -24.94
CA TYR A 90 17.62 16.11 -25.03
C TYR A 90 17.06 15.34 -26.26
N GLU A 91 15.78 14.95 -26.25
CA GLU A 91 14.72 15.52 -27.11
C GLU A 91 13.38 14.76 -26.97
N SER A 92 12.31 15.49 -27.27
CA SER A 92 10.89 15.22 -27.08
C SER A 92 10.29 14.26 -28.12
N ASN A 93 9.16 13.59 -27.81
CA ASN A 93 8.03 13.57 -28.76
C ASN A 93 6.67 13.16 -28.17
N GLN A 94 5.61 13.73 -28.74
CA GLN A 94 4.19 13.60 -28.38
C GLN A 94 3.42 12.63 -29.29
N LYS A 95 2.20 12.26 -28.83
CA LYS A 95 0.98 11.82 -29.58
C LYS A 95 1.03 10.44 -30.27
N ALA A 96 -0.07 9.71 -30.53
CA ALA A 96 -1.50 9.73 -30.16
C ALA A 96 -2.14 8.41 -30.64
N GLY A 97 -3.30 8.05 -30.05
CA GLY A 97 -4.38 7.20 -30.62
C GLY A 97 -4.17 5.68 -30.61
N GLU A 98 -5.17 4.80 -30.57
CA GLU A 98 -6.60 4.82 -30.22
C GLU A 98 -7.12 3.38 -30.40
N SER A 99 -8.30 3.08 -29.82
CA SER A 99 -9.21 1.93 -30.09
C SER A 99 -8.86 0.54 -29.53
N SER A 100 -9.80 -0.37 -29.20
CA SER A 100 -11.23 -0.37 -28.83
C SER A 100 -11.67 -1.85 -28.60
N GLY A 101 -12.69 -2.08 -27.75
CA GLY A 101 -13.56 -3.28 -27.70
C GLY A 101 -13.10 -4.44 -26.78
N THR A 102 -13.94 -5.17 -26.03
CA THR A 102 -15.43 -5.27 -25.95
C THR A 102 -15.82 -6.13 -24.72
N ALA A 103 -17.00 -5.86 -24.09
CA ALA A 103 -17.99 -6.79 -23.45
C ALA A 103 -17.55 -7.92 -22.46
N GLN A 104 -18.27 -8.39 -21.43
CA GLN A 104 -19.65 -8.32 -20.91
C GLN A 104 -19.65 -9.02 -19.51
N GLN A 105 -20.37 -8.50 -18.50
CA GLN A 105 -21.60 -9.05 -17.88
C GLN A 105 -21.44 -9.55 -16.43
N GLN A 106 -22.35 -9.05 -15.59
CA GLN A 106 -22.65 -9.48 -14.21
C GLN A 106 -23.45 -10.81 -14.23
N PRO A 107 -23.71 -11.44 -13.07
CA PRO A 107 -24.90 -11.06 -12.27
C PRO A 107 -24.70 -11.06 -10.74
N SER A 108 -25.50 -10.24 -10.05
CA SER A 108 -25.87 -10.34 -8.62
C SER A 108 -27.06 -11.32 -8.46
N PRO A 109 -27.41 -11.80 -7.25
CA PRO A 109 -28.38 -11.05 -6.41
C PRO A 109 -28.16 -11.12 -4.88
N GLN A 110 -28.90 -10.25 -4.20
CA GLN A 110 -28.90 -9.82 -2.78
C GLN A 110 -29.48 -10.83 -1.77
N LYS A 111 -29.15 -10.61 -0.48
CA LYS A 111 -30.03 -10.47 0.73
C LYS A 111 -29.16 -10.67 1.99
N SER A 112 -29.38 -10.13 3.19
CA SER A 112 -29.99 -8.92 3.78
C SER A 112 -29.88 -9.11 5.31
N GLU A 113 -29.66 -8.03 6.08
CA GLU A 113 -29.92 -7.87 7.55
C GLU A 113 -29.00 -8.69 8.51
N THR A 114 -28.59 -8.32 9.74
CA THR A 114 -29.00 -7.33 10.77
C THR A 114 -27.88 -7.23 11.84
N GLY A 115 -27.80 -6.11 12.57
CA GLY A 115 -27.16 -5.98 13.91
C GLY A 115 -25.63 -5.79 13.91
N GLY A 116 -25.02 -4.74 14.45
CA GLY A 116 -25.35 -4.03 15.67
C GLY A 116 -24.55 -4.63 16.83
N GLN A 117 -23.25 -4.30 16.94
CA GLN A 117 -22.48 -4.35 18.18
C GLN A 117 -21.11 -3.67 18.01
N GLU A 118 -20.93 -2.59 18.75
CA GLU A 118 -19.65 -1.98 19.08
C GLU A 118 -18.77 -3.01 19.79
N LEU A 119 -17.56 -3.25 19.28
CA LEU A 119 -16.49 -3.89 20.01
C LEU A 119 -15.22 -3.04 19.88
N VAL A 120 -15.04 -2.31 20.96
CA VAL A 120 -13.86 -1.68 21.54
C VAL A 120 -12.51 -2.27 21.10
N ASP A 121 -11.56 -1.33 20.96
CA ASP A 121 -10.11 -1.48 20.88
C ASP A 121 -9.57 -2.76 21.54
N GLN A 122 -9.01 -3.64 20.72
CA GLN A 122 -8.02 -4.61 21.16
C GLN A 122 -6.67 -4.20 20.58
N ALA A 123 -5.96 -3.42 21.41
CA ALA A 123 -4.55 -3.17 21.28
C ALA A 123 -3.81 -4.50 21.27
N ASP A 124 -3.13 -4.76 20.16
CA ASP A 124 -2.04 -5.73 20.07
C ASP A 124 -0.95 -5.28 21.06
N ALA A 125 -1.00 -5.84 22.27
CA ALA A 125 -0.07 -5.61 23.36
C ALA A 125 1.28 -6.27 23.07
N ASN A 126 1.95 -5.83 22.01
CA ASN A 126 3.40 -5.82 22.00
C ASN A 126 3.82 -4.71 22.97
N VAL A 127 4.06 -5.07 24.23
CA VAL A 127 4.58 -4.16 25.26
C VAL A 127 5.79 -3.45 24.66
N VAL A 128 5.62 -2.17 24.33
CA VAL A 128 6.71 -1.33 23.82
C VAL A 128 7.63 -1.05 25.01
N GLN A 129 8.50 -2.01 25.34
CA GLN A 129 9.50 -1.82 26.39
C GLN A 129 10.56 -0.84 25.86
N GLY A 130 10.60 0.37 26.43
CA GLY A 130 11.62 1.36 26.12
C GLY A 130 11.22 2.79 26.50
N SER A 131 12.20 3.68 26.57
CA SER A 131 12.00 5.12 26.69
C SER A 131 11.65 5.74 25.34
N CYS A 132 10.96 6.88 25.38
CA CYS A 132 10.62 7.66 24.21
C CYS A 132 11.89 8.11 23.47
N HIS A 133 11.92 7.94 22.14
CA HIS A 133 13.07 8.26 21.30
C HIS A 133 13.16 9.74 20.86
N VAL A 134 12.33 10.61 21.45
CA VAL A 134 12.38 12.06 21.23
C VAL A 134 13.49 12.64 22.11
N ALA A 135 14.27 13.59 21.58
CA ALA A 135 15.34 14.24 22.32
C ALA A 135 14.82 14.83 23.63
N ASN A 136 15.60 14.69 24.70
CA ASN A 136 15.27 15.18 26.04
C ASN A 136 13.95 14.64 26.62
N CYS A 137 13.48 13.48 26.15
CA CYS A 137 12.29 12.81 26.70
C CYS A 137 12.67 11.56 27.48
N ALA A 138 12.29 11.50 28.76
CA ALA A 138 12.47 10.33 29.62
C ALA A 138 11.18 9.52 29.84
N ALA A 139 10.07 9.91 29.20
CA ALA A 139 8.80 9.23 29.36
C ALA A 139 8.83 7.82 28.75
N ASN A 140 8.04 6.92 29.31
CA ASN A 140 7.87 5.57 28.78
C ASN A 140 7.21 5.61 27.40
N ALA A 141 7.71 4.80 26.48
CA ALA A 141 7.08 4.64 25.19
C ALA A 141 5.87 3.70 25.28
N CYS A 142 4.80 4.08 24.61
CA CYS A 142 3.55 3.34 24.52
C CYS A 142 3.13 3.13 23.06
N HIS A 143 3.77 3.85 22.12
CA HIS A 143 3.51 3.76 20.70
C HIS A 143 4.79 3.47 19.92
N THR A 144 4.62 2.84 18.76
CA THR A 144 5.71 2.64 17.80
C THR A 144 5.40 3.29 16.46
N ILE A 145 6.40 3.95 15.88
CA ILE A 145 6.30 4.57 14.56
C ILE A 145 7.34 3.96 13.63
N ARG A 146 6.90 3.63 12.40
CA ARG A 146 7.81 3.05 11.40
C ARG A 146 8.83 4.10 10.95
N ARG A 147 10.12 3.76 10.96
CA ARG A 147 11.21 4.64 10.52
C ARG A 147 10.98 5.18 9.10
N LYS A 148 10.49 4.34 8.17
CA LYS A 148 10.16 4.77 6.79
C LYS A 148 9.16 5.93 6.73
N TRP A 149 8.16 5.94 7.62
CA TRP A 149 7.17 7.03 7.66
C TRP A 149 7.78 8.29 8.27
N LEU A 150 8.56 8.15 9.36
CA LEU A 150 9.30 9.27 9.97
C LEU A 150 10.26 9.94 8.98
N VAL A 151 11.00 9.16 8.19
CA VAL A 151 11.88 9.68 7.12
C VAL A 151 11.07 10.45 6.08
N LYS A 152 9.93 9.90 5.63
CA LYS A 152 9.06 10.57 4.65
C LYS A 152 8.47 11.89 5.18
N MET A 153 8.18 11.94 6.47
CA MET A 153 7.59 13.09 7.15
C MET A 153 8.64 13.96 7.86
N LYS A 154 9.96 13.72 7.67
CA LYS A 154 11.07 14.33 8.43
C LYS A 154 10.91 15.86 8.52
N LYS A 155 10.64 16.52 7.39
CA LYS A 155 10.48 17.99 7.34
C LYS A 155 9.32 18.52 8.19
N THR A 156 8.22 17.79 8.29
CA THR A 156 7.04 18.20 9.07
C THR A 156 7.20 17.82 10.54
N ILE A 157 7.68 16.61 10.80
CA ILE A 157 7.85 16.10 12.16
C ILE A 157 8.97 16.81 12.90
N CYS A 158 10.10 17.11 12.25
CA CYS A 158 11.19 17.86 12.89
C CYS A 158 10.79 19.29 13.31
N LYS A 159 9.67 19.84 12.80
CA LYS A 159 9.10 21.11 13.29
C LYS A 159 8.27 20.95 14.56
N ILE A 160 7.82 19.72 14.85
CA ILE A 160 6.90 19.40 15.96
C ILE A 160 7.65 18.68 17.08
N LEU A 161 8.58 17.79 16.74
CA LEU A 161 9.34 16.92 17.62
C LEU A 161 10.81 16.88 17.19
N GLU A 162 11.71 17.02 18.15
CA GLU A 162 13.14 16.84 17.93
C GLU A 162 13.50 15.36 18.02
N ILE A 163 13.44 14.64 16.91
CA ILE A 163 13.84 13.23 16.81
C ILE A 163 15.13 13.16 15.99
N ASN A 164 16.21 12.65 16.59
CA ASN A 164 17.47 12.41 15.89
C ASN A 164 17.35 11.12 15.04
N LEU A 165 16.78 11.23 13.85
CA LEU A 165 16.65 10.10 12.90
C LEU A 165 18.01 9.51 12.49
N ASP A 166 19.06 10.32 12.52
CA ASP A 166 20.41 9.97 12.07
C ASP A 166 21.18 9.17 13.15
N GLN A 167 20.85 9.36 14.44
CA GLN A 167 21.39 8.60 15.58
C GLN A 167 20.66 7.26 15.80
N SER A 168 19.43 7.12 15.31
CA SER A 168 18.69 5.86 15.38
C SER A 168 19.42 4.79 14.55
N ASN A 169 19.94 3.75 15.22
CA ASN A 169 20.61 2.62 14.60
C ASN A 169 19.85 2.17 13.35
N ALA A 170 20.54 1.98 12.22
CA ALA A 170 19.86 1.66 10.96
C ALA A 170 19.01 0.36 11.01
N ALA A 171 19.26 -0.48 12.02
CA ALA A 171 18.51 -1.69 12.35
C ALA A 171 17.13 -1.45 13.01
N MET A 172 16.88 -0.29 13.63
CA MET A 172 15.59 0.00 14.27
C MET A 172 14.53 0.37 13.22
N THR A 173 13.70 -0.60 12.84
CA THR A 173 12.60 -0.36 11.89
C THR A 173 11.39 0.35 12.53
N LEU A 174 11.28 0.27 13.86
CA LEU A 174 10.24 0.86 14.68
C LEU A 174 10.88 1.77 15.72
N ILE A 175 10.34 2.98 15.87
CA ILE A 175 10.82 4.02 16.77
C ILE A 175 9.78 4.17 17.91
N PRO A 176 10.16 3.89 19.17
CA PRO A 176 9.27 3.98 20.33
C PRO A 176 9.05 5.44 20.75
N ILE A 177 7.81 5.83 21.02
CA ILE A 177 7.40 7.21 21.36
C ILE A 177 6.31 7.16 22.47
N CYS A 178 6.31 8.13 23.37
CA CYS A 178 5.30 8.28 24.43
C CYS A 178 3.99 8.90 23.93
N ASP A 179 2.90 8.81 24.70
CA ASP A 179 1.56 9.30 24.33
C ASP A 179 1.60 10.78 23.99
N GLY A 180 2.22 11.60 24.84
CA GLY A 180 2.27 13.05 24.66
C GLY A 180 2.92 13.49 23.35
N HIS A 181 3.94 12.77 22.89
CA HIS A 181 4.58 13.05 21.60
C HIS A 181 3.82 12.44 20.43
N TYR A 182 3.20 11.28 20.63
CA TYR A 182 2.35 10.67 19.62
C TYR A 182 1.14 11.55 19.28
N GLU A 183 0.48 12.13 20.29
CA GLU A 183 -0.65 13.04 20.09
C GLU A 183 -0.27 14.30 19.29
N ARG A 184 0.94 14.83 19.48
CA ARG A 184 1.42 15.98 18.69
C ARG A 184 1.53 15.69 17.20
N ILE A 185 1.73 14.43 16.81
CA ILE A 185 1.85 14.02 15.39
C ILE A 185 0.66 13.18 14.92
N SER A 186 -0.33 12.93 15.78
CA SER A 186 -1.49 12.08 15.48
C SER A 186 -2.31 12.66 14.32
N HIS A 187 -2.44 13.98 14.27
CA HIS A 187 -3.09 14.72 13.20
C HIS A 187 -2.45 14.50 11.81
N LEU A 188 -1.15 14.19 11.75
CA LEU A 188 -0.46 13.86 10.49
C LEU A 188 -0.88 12.50 9.91
N MET A 189 -1.62 11.71 10.68
CA MET A 189 -2.23 10.44 10.27
C MET A 189 -3.75 10.59 10.09
N VAL A 190 -4.29 11.81 10.05
CA VAL A 190 -5.70 12.06 9.81
C VAL A 190 -5.90 12.54 8.38
N CYS A 191 -6.94 12.06 7.71
CA CYS A 191 -7.29 12.54 6.39
C CYS A 191 -7.70 14.01 6.43
N ALA A 192 -7.00 14.87 5.68
CA ALA A 192 -7.31 16.30 5.61
C ALA A 192 -8.72 16.60 5.06
N MET A 193 -9.31 15.67 4.30
CA MET A 193 -10.63 15.85 3.68
C MET A 193 -11.78 15.27 4.50
N CYS A 194 -11.66 14.02 4.95
CA CYS A 194 -12.76 13.34 5.66
C CYS A 194 -12.52 13.17 7.17
N GLN A 195 -11.43 13.71 7.70
CA GLN A 195 -11.04 13.66 9.13
C GLN A 195 -10.93 12.24 9.73
N ARG A 196 -10.98 11.19 8.90
CA ARG A 196 -10.78 9.81 9.33
C ARG A 196 -9.31 9.55 9.65
N ARG A 197 -9.05 8.92 10.79
CA ARG A 197 -7.71 8.38 11.12
C ARG A 197 -7.29 7.32 10.10
N LEU A 198 -6.11 7.49 9.55
CA LEU A 198 -5.55 6.65 8.50
C LEU A 198 -4.60 5.62 9.11
N PRO A 199 -4.81 4.32 8.86
CA PRO A 199 -3.79 3.34 9.19
C PRO A 199 -2.55 3.57 8.33
N LYS A 200 -1.37 3.26 8.89
CA LYS A 200 -0.04 3.58 8.33
C LYS A 200 0.15 3.23 6.84
N ASN A 201 -0.54 2.20 6.33
CA ASN A 201 -0.44 1.76 4.92
C ASN A 201 -1.45 2.42 3.96
N HIS A 202 -2.43 3.16 4.48
CA HIS A 202 -3.51 3.79 3.71
C HIS A 202 -3.42 5.33 3.71
N ILE A 203 -2.18 5.83 3.82
CA ILE A 203 -1.84 7.24 3.77
C ILE A 203 -1.41 7.58 2.34
N TYR A 204 -2.13 8.50 1.71
CA TYR A 204 -1.81 9.01 0.40
C TYR A 204 -1.48 10.50 0.46
N TYR A 205 -0.58 10.92 -0.43
CA TYR A 205 -0.05 12.28 -0.44
C TYR A 205 -0.49 12.98 -1.72
N ILE A 206 -1.05 14.18 -1.58
CA ILE A 206 -1.32 15.10 -2.68
C ILE A 206 -0.37 16.28 -2.48
N VAL A 207 0.55 16.48 -3.43
CA VAL A 207 1.62 17.49 -3.34
C VAL A 207 1.39 18.65 -4.30
N ASN A 208 0.74 18.38 -5.43
CA ASN A 208 0.53 19.33 -6.52
C ASN A 208 -0.95 19.73 -6.60
N GLU A 209 -1.22 20.87 -7.24
CA GLU A 209 -2.58 21.36 -7.54
C GLU A 209 -3.47 21.55 -6.30
N ILE A 210 -2.88 21.69 -5.11
CA ILE A 210 -3.63 21.86 -3.84
C ILE A 210 -4.54 23.10 -3.87
N PRO A 211 -4.09 24.30 -4.31
CA PRO A 211 -4.97 25.48 -4.35
C PRO A 211 -6.14 25.31 -5.32
N GLN A 212 -5.90 24.65 -6.46
CA GLN A 212 -6.96 24.35 -7.43
C GLN A 212 -7.95 23.33 -6.87
N LEU A 213 -7.45 22.27 -6.23
CA LEU A 213 -8.27 21.28 -5.56
C LEU A 213 -9.13 21.89 -4.46
N GLU A 214 -8.56 22.80 -3.66
CA GLU A 214 -9.28 23.53 -2.61
C GLU A 214 -10.45 24.33 -3.19
N ARG A 215 -10.22 25.07 -4.27
CA ARG A 215 -11.28 25.80 -4.98
C ARG A 215 -12.37 24.85 -5.49
N LEU A 216 -12.00 23.75 -6.15
CA LEU A 216 -12.96 22.77 -6.67
C LEU A 216 -13.79 22.12 -5.56
N ILE A 217 -13.18 21.85 -4.41
CA ILE A 217 -13.86 21.31 -3.22
C ILE A 217 -14.85 22.34 -2.65
N GLN A 218 -14.47 23.62 -2.58
CA GLN A 218 -15.37 24.71 -2.16
C GLN A 218 -16.55 24.88 -3.11
N GLU A 219 -16.34 24.75 -4.43
CA GLU A 219 -17.41 24.76 -5.44
C GLU A 219 -18.41 23.60 -5.25
N GLN A 220 -18.00 22.47 -4.66
CA GLN A 220 -18.89 21.38 -4.27
C GLN A 220 -19.59 21.61 -2.92
N GLY A 221 -19.45 22.81 -2.32
CA GLY A 221 -20.04 23.17 -1.04
C GLY A 221 -19.30 22.65 0.19
N ILE A 222 -18.09 22.11 0.02
CA ILE A 222 -17.28 21.60 1.11
C ILE A 222 -16.35 22.72 1.59
N ALA A 223 -16.67 23.31 2.75
CA ALA A 223 -15.81 24.33 3.36
C ALA A 223 -14.62 23.69 4.09
N ILE A 224 -13.61 23.24 3.33
CA ILE A 224 -12.33 22.76 3.88
C ILE A 224 -11.22 23.69 3.44
N LYS A 225 -10.42 24.16 4.41
CA LYS A 225 -9.17 24.87 4.14
C LYS A 225 -8.04 23.86 3.99
N LEU A 226 -7.46 23.79 2.81
CA LEU A 226 -6.34 22.90 2.50
C LEU A 226 -5.04 23.70 2.59
N GLY A 227 -4.12 23.31 3.48
CA GLY A 227 -2.84 24.02 3.63
C GLY A 227 -1.95 23.93 2.37
N ASN A 228 -0.98 24.83 2.26
CA ASN A 228 -0.16 25.02 1.04
C ASN A 228 0.93 23.94 0.83
N SER A 229 1.05 22.98 1.74
CA SER A 229 2.14 22.02 1.74
C SER A 229 1.59 20.62 2.01
N THR A 230 1.78 19.71 1.06
CA THR A 230 1.49 18.26 1.12
C THR A 230 0.28 17.84 1.97
N LEU A 231 -0.82 17.49 1.32
CA LEU A 231 -1.99 16.93 1.99
C LEU A 231 -1.86 15.44 2.22
N VAL A 232 -2.27 15.01 3.40
CA VAL A 232 -2.45 13.61 3.75
C VAL A 232 -3.93 13.24 3.61
N VAL A 233 -4.25 12.25 2.78
CA VAL A 233 -5.62 11.84 2.50
C VAL A 233 -5.79 10.31 2.44
N CYS A 234 -7.02 9.83 2.64
CA CYS A 234 -7.36 8.41 2.47
C CYS A 234 -7.46 8.03 0.98
N LYS A 235 -7.59 6.72 0.69
CA LYS A 235 -7.76 6.20 -0.69
C LYS A 235 -8.96 6.82 -1.42
N LEU A 236 -10.10 6.92 -0.74
CA LEU A 236 -11.35 7.45 -1.32
C LEU A 236 -11.23 8.95 -1.58
N CYS A 237 -10.69 9.71 -0.63
CA CYS A 237 -10.45 11.14 -0.79
C CYS A 237 -9.42 11.42 -1.89
N ARG A 238 -8.38 10.60 -2.02
CA ARG A 238 -7.44 10.67 -3.15
C ARG A 238 -8.16 10.42 -4.48
N TYR A 239 -9.01 9.41 -4.53
CA TYR A 239 -9.77 9.09 -5.73
C TYR A 239 -10.70 10.25 -6.11
N TYR A 240 -11.44 10.78 -5.15
CA TYR A 240 -12.30 11.95 -5.32
C TYR A 240 -11.51 13.18 -5.80
N ALA A 241 -10.39 13.52 -5.15
CA ALA A 241 -9.53 14.62 -5.55
C ALA A 241 -9.03 14.48 -7.00
N ASN A 242 -8.64 13.27 -7.41
CA ASN A 242 -8.25 13.00 -8.79
C ASN A 242 -9.41 13.16 -9.78
N LEU A 243 -10.63 12.81 -9.39
CA LEU A 243 -11.82 13.01 -10.23
C LEU A 243 -12.19 14.50 -10.35
N LEU A 244 -11.96 15.30 -9.31
CA LEU A 244 -12.15 16.76 -9.40
C LEU A 244 -11.10 17.41 -10.31
N LEU A 245 -9.82 17.04 -10.15
CA LEU A 245 -8.73 17.58 -10.98
C LEU A 245 -8.82 17.10 -12.44
N LYS A 246 -9.37 15.90 -12.68
CA LYS A 246 -9.60 15.34 -14.01
C LYS A 246 -11.05 14.87 -14.13
N PRO A 247 -11.98 15.78 -14.44
CA PRO A 247 -13.39 15.47 -14.54
C PRO A 247 -13.65 14.37 -15.58
N PRO A 248 -14.31 13.27 -15.20
CA PRO A 248 -14.76 12.25 -16.14
C PRO A 248 -16.02 12.73 -16.88
N ASP A 249 -16.41 12.03 -17.96
CA ASP A 249 -17.65 12.33 -18.69
C ASP A 249 -18.87 12.41 -17.75
N ALA A 250 -19.71 13.42 -17.98
CA ALA A 250 -20.84 13.78 -17.12
C ALA A 250 -21.87 12.64 -16.89
N LYS A 251 -21.90 11.65 -17.79
CA LYS A 251 -22.80 10.48 -17.73
C LYS A 251 -22.16 9.26 -17.07
N SER A 252 -20.90 9.33 -16.65
CA SER A 252 -20.19 8.19 -16.07
C SER A 252 -20.56 7.96 -14.60
N GLN A 253 -20.46 6.71 -14.12
CA GLN A 253 -20.56 6.37 -12.69
C GLN A 253 -19.58 7.17 -11.82
N LYS A 254 -18.46 7.61 -12.39
CA LYS A 254 -17.46 8.45 -11.71
C LYS A 254 -18.00 9.86 -11.44
N ALA A 255 -18.78 10.44 -12.35
CA ALA A 255 -19.44 11.72 -12.14
C ALA A 255 -20.54 11.62 -11.07
N GLN A 256 -21.25 10.49 -10.99
CA GLN A 256 -22.22 10.22 -9.91
C GLN A 256 -21.54 10.10 -8.55
N PHE A 257 -20.36 9.47 -8.48
CA PHE A 257 -19.58 9.39 -7.25
C PHE A 257 -19.20 10.78 -6.71
N ILE A 258 -18.84 11.73 -7.59
CA ILE A 258 -18.50 13.11 -7.18
C ILE A 258 -19.69 13.78 -6.47
N LYS A 259 -20.90 13.64 -7.03
CA LYS A 259 -22.13 14.24 -6.46
C LYS A 259 -22.51 13.67 -5.10
N ASN A 260 -22.24 12.38 -4.87
CA ASN A 260 -22.62 11.68 -3.65
C ASN A 260 -21.52 11.66 -2.59
N TYR A 261 -20.35 12.24 -2.86
CA TYR A 261 -19.19 12.16 -1.96
C TYR A 261 -19.42 12.81 -0.58
N ASN A 262 -20.31 13.79 -0.50
CA ASN A 262 -20.67 14.52 0.73
C ASN A 262 -21.96 14.04 1.41
N ARG A 263 -22.61 13.00 0.87
CA ARG A 263 -23.76 12.36 1.52
C ARG A 263 -23.30 11.23 2.42
#